data_AF-A0A1A8WWZ2-F1
#
_entry.id   AF-A0A1A8WWZ2-F1
#
_cell.length_a   1.000
_cell.length_b   1.000
_cell.length_c   1.000
_cell.angle_alpha   90.00
_cell.angle_beta   90.00
_cell.angle_gamma   90.00
#
_symmetry.space_group_name_H-M   'P 1'
#
loop_
_entity.id
_entity.type
_entity.pdbx_description
1 polymer ?
#
loop_
_entity_poly.entity_id
_entity_poly.type
_entity_poly.pdbx_seq_one_letter_code
_entity_poly.pdbx_strand_id
1 'polypeptide(L)'
;MLFSYTVPLKSEVYYNKIDIRFNNKGDDAKCDELKSLLDNQFQNSNFSSFCSRLTGVLNEYNSLQPLDLFKNYRCKYFNLWICDRISNVLNNFKDPKFSDIKEKIQDIWRKSDINEKCSCYFISYIEDYNYTKIKNLYDYALNYHNLQRYFHEGRRTCSAKDKEYIKESLILYRNVKDLCKTKYDTNKLLCEALNDINSVYNNDQLSKLTCNGELLIDETSRGFQQTSESQTSDTQVLVGTVKSQMEDVSPTEMSSFPASTSDGIPQVSYYHKAMTIFFPSVSILFIFFILYRFTPYGSWLSSHILKKRKIPFSLNEEINGELSENAYDPINENVNSSVHHVGYHPS
;
A
#
# COMPACT_ATOMS: atom_id res chain seq x y z
N MET A 1 -31.16 -4.19 8.48
CA MET A 1 -30.05 -3.42 7.86
C MET A 1 -29.36 -2.63 8.97
N LEU A 2 -28.15 -3.02 9.35
CA LEU A 2 -27.36 -2.26 10.32
C LEU A 2 -26.79 -1.03 9.60
N PHE A 3 -27.30 0.16 9.90
CA PHE A 3 -26.70 1.40 9.44
C PHE A 3 -25.26 1.46 9.97
N SER A 4 -24.28 1.68 9.10
CA SER A 4 -22.93 2.00 9.55
C SER A 4 -22.98 3.32 10.29
N TYR A 5 -22.80 3.30 11.61
CA TYR A 5 -22.93 4.46 12.50
C TYR A 5 -21.75 5.46 12.40
N THR A 6 -20.75 5.17 11.57
CA THR A 6 -19.57 6.04 11.35
C THR A 6 -19.91 7.30 10.58
N VAL A 7 -19.32 8.42 10.98
CA VAL A 7 -19.47 9.69 10.27
C VAL A 7 -18.70 9.61 8.95
N PRO A 8 -19.29 9.98 7.80
CA PRO A 8 -18.58 10.01 6.53
C PRO A 8 -17.39 10.99 6.59
N LEU A 9 -16.19 10.48 6.27
CA LEU A 9 -14.99 11.30 6.12
C LEU A 9 -15.09 12.14 4.84
N LYS A 10 -14.90 13.45 4.96
CA LYS A 10 -14.94 14.39 3.83
C LYS A 10 -13.86 14.09 2.79
N SER A 11 -12.68 13.62 3.21
CA SER A 11 -11.60 13.19 2.30
C SER A 11 -12.03 12.03 1.41
N GLU A 12 -12.59 10.97 1.98
CA GLU A 12 -13.12 9.82 1.22
C GLU A 12 -14.24 10.24 0.27
N VAL A 13 -15.19 11.04 0.77
CA VAL A 13 -16.28 11.58 -0.02
C VAL A 13 -15.76 12.41 -1.19
N TYR A 14 -14.71 13.22 -0.97
CA TYR A 14 -14.08 14.02 -2.01
C TYR A 14 -13.42 13.16 -3.09
N TYR A 15 -12.61 12.16 -2.71
CA TYR A 15 -11.98 11.24 -3.65
C TYR A 15 -13.01 10.44 -4.45
N ASN A 16 -14.07 9.94 -3.80
CA ASN A 16 -15.15 9.22 -4.49
C ASN A 16 -15.90 10.12 -5.47
N LYS A 17 -16.06 11.42 -5.17
CA LYS A 17 -16.67 12.37 -6.10
C LYS A 17 -15.81 12.60 -7.35
N ILE A 18 -14.49 12.55 -7.23
CA ILE A 18 -13.60 12.56 -8.41
C ILE A 18 -13.86 11.30 -9.24
N ASP A 19 -13.85 10.13 -8.61
CA ASP A 19 -14.06 8.85 -9.29
C ASP A 19 -15.38 8.81 -10.07
N ILE A 20 -16.46 9.26 -9.45
CA ILE A 20 -17.79 9.28 -10.06
C ILE A 20 -17.85 10.33 -11.17
N ARG A 21 -17.37 11.55 -10.93
CA ARG A 21 -17.52 12.66 -11.87
C ARG A 21 -16.77 12.45 -13.16
N PHE A 22 -15.59 11.84 -13.08
CA PHE A 22 -14.70 11.62 -14.22
C PHE A 22 -14.74 10.19 -14.73
N ASN A 23 -15.73 9.40 -14.31
CA ASN A 23 -15.97 8.10 -14.88
C ASN A 23 -16.31 8.26 -16.37
N ASN A 24 -15.56 7.58 -17.24
CA ASN A 24 -15.73 7.61 -18.71
C ASN A 24 -15.51 8.99 -19.36
N LYS A 25 -14.81 9.92 -18.69
CA LYS A 25 -14.37 11.20 -19.28
C LYS A 25 -12.94 11.14 -19.81
N GLY A 26 -12.39 9.94 -19.88
CA GLY A 26 -10.99 9.71 -20.22
C GLY A 26 -10.66 9.96 -21.68
N ASP A 27 -9.36 10.08 -21.90
CA ASP A 27 -8.76 10.13 -23.22
C ASP A 27 -8.21 8.74 -23.54
N ASP A 28 -8.92 7.98 -24.37
CA ASP A 28 -8.60 6.59 -24.67
C ASP A 28 -7.21 6.46 -25.30
N ALA A 29 -6.82 7.38 -26.19
CA ALA A 29 -5.50 7.37 -26.82
C ALA A 29 -4.38 7.52 -25.78
N LYS A 30 -4.49 8.50 -24.87
CA LYS A 30 -3.53 8.67 -23.77
C LYS A 30 -3.51 7.45 -22.84
N CYS A 31 -4.66 6.82 -22.64
CA CYS A 31 -4.75 5.63 -21.80
C CYS A 31 -4.16 4.39 -22.45
N ASP A 32 -4.30 4.21 -23.75
CA ASP A 32 -3.67 3.12 -24.47
C ASP A 32 -2.14 3.31 -24.53
N GLU A 33 -1.67 4.55 -24.66
CA GLU A 33 -0.25 4.88 -24.49
C GLU A 33 0.28 4.54 -23.08
N LEU A 34 -0.50 4.80 -22.02
CA LEU A 34 -0.11 4.44 -20.66
C LEU A 34 -0.14 2.92 -20.43
N LYS A 35 -1.15 2.22 -20.97
CA LYS A 35 -1.27 0.76 -20.87
C LYS A 35 -0.16 0.03 -21.62
N SER A 36 0.34 0.55 -22.73
CA SER A 36 1.42 -0.10 -23.49
C SER A 36 2.75 -0.15 -22.72
N LEU A 37 2.94 0.74 -21.74
CA LEU A 37 4.06 0.71 -20.80
C LEU A 37 3.89 -0.37 -19.71
N LEU A 38 2.66 -0.84 -19.50
CA LEU A 38 2.35 -1.89 -18.53
C LEU A 38 2.57 -3.27 -19.14
N ASP A 39 3.30 -4.13 -18.41
CA ASP A 39 3.24 -5.57 -18.66
C ASP A 39 1.84 -6.12 -18.39
N ASN A 40 1.56 -7.29 -18.98
CA ASN A 40 0.32 -8.03 -18.75
C ASN A 40 -0.03 -8.20 -17.25
N GLN A 41 0.97 -8.22 -16.36
CA GLN A 41 0.76 -8.32 -14.90
C GLN A 41 0.13 -7.06 -14.26
N PHE A 42 0.31 -5.89 -14.88
CA PHE A 42 -0.23 -4.61 -14.42
C PHE A 42 -1.43 -4.14 -15.25
N GLN A 43 -1.69 -4.79 -16.38
CA GLN A 43 -2.87 -4.56 -17.20
C GLN A 43 -4.12 -5.12 -16.52
N ASN A 44 -4.68 -4.34 -15.61
CA ASN A 44 -5.95 -4.65 -14.97
C ASN A 44 -7.01 -3.60 -15.32
N SER A 45 -8.28 -3.99 -15.23
CA SER A 45 -9.41 -3.09 -15.46
C SER A 45 -9.42 -1.88 -14.50
N ASN A 46 -8.79 -2.01 -13.33
CA ASN A 46 -8.65 -0.92 -12.37
C ASN A 46 -7.70 0.18 -12.89
N PHE A 47 -6.61 -0.18 -13.58
CA PHE A 47 -5.71 0.77 -14.22
C PHE A 47 -6.42 1.53 -15.34
N SER A 48 -7.20 0.81 -16.17
CA SER A 48 -8.00 1.45 -17.22
C SER A 48 -8.98 2.47 -16.63
N SER A 49 -9.64 2.11 -15.53
CA SER A 49 -10.55 3.00 -14.81
C SER A 49 -9.83 4.21 -14.20
N PHE A 50 -8.67 3.99 -13.57
CA PHE A 50 -7.81 5.05 -13.04
C PHE A 50 -7.37 6.01 -14.15
N CYS A 51 -6.84 5.48 -15.25
CA CYS A 51 -6.36 6.28 -16.36
C CYS A 51 -7.47 7.12 -16.97
N SER A 52 -8.65 6.53 -17.18
CA SER A 52 -9.81 7.25 -17.73
C SER A 52 -10.19 8.44 -16.83
N ARG A 53 -10.21 8.24 -15.51
CA ARG A 53 -10.50 9.33 -14.56
C ARG A 53 -9.40 10.37 -14.51
N LEU A 54 -8.13 9.95 -14.48
CA LEU A 54 -6.97 10.84 -14.47
C LEU A 54 -6.99 11.75 -15.69
N THR A 55 -7.02 11.18 -16.89
CA THR A 55 -7.04 11.95 -18.15
C THR A 55 -8.27 12.83 -18.26
N GLY A 56 -9.43 12.39 -17.77
CA GLY A 56 -10.63 13.21 -17.67
C GLY A 56 -10.45 14.44 -16.77
N VAL A 57 -9.82 14.29 -15.59
CA VAL A 57 -9.52 15.43 -14.71
C VAL A 57 -8.51 16.38 -15.36
N LEU A 58 -7.49 15.86 -16.05
CA LEU A 58 -6.48 16.69 -16.71
C LEU A 58 -7.09 17.57 -17.82
N ASN A 59 -8.07 17.03 -18.56
CA ASN A 59 -8.80 17.77 -19.60
C ASN A 59 -9.84 18.75 -19.01
N GLU A 60 -10.50 18.39 -17.90
CA GLU A 60 -11.60 19.16 -17.31
C GLU A 60 -11.29 19.63 -15.88
N TYR A 61 -10.07 20.08 -15.59
CA TYR A 61 -9.65 20.39 -14.20
C TYR A 61 -10.53 21.45 -13.51
N ASN A 62 -11.06 22.41 -14.28
CA ASN A 62 -11.97 23.43 -13.75
C ASN A 62 -13.28 22.84 -13.23
N SER A 63 -13.69 21.67 -13.73
CA SER A 63 -14.82 20.88 -13.25
C SER A 63 -14.51 20.14 -11.93
N LEU A 64 -13.26 20.12 -11.44
CA LEU A 64 -12.95 19.48 -10.17
C LEU A 64 -13.69 20.21 -9.03
N GLN A 65 -14.34 19.44 -8.14
CA GLN A 65 -15.15 20.02 -7.07
C GLN A 65 -14.35 21.00 -6.21
N PRO A 66 -14.93 22.16 -5.86
CA PRO A 66 -14.28 23.07 -4.94
C PRO A 66 -14.19 22.43 -3.55
N LEU A 67 -13.15 22.81 -2.83
CA LEU A 67 -13.01 22.55 -1.40
C LEU A 67 -13.22 23.88 -0.68
N ASP A 68 -14.13 23.94 0.28
CA ASP A 68 -14.54 25.20 0.92
C ASP A 68 -13.35 25.87 1.63
N LEU A 69 -12.88 25.28 2.73
CA LEU A 69 -11.75 25.80 3.51
C LEU A 69 -10.39 25.62 2.80
N PHE A 70 -10.33 24.69 1.84
CA PHE A 70 -9.09 24.27 1.18
C PHE A 70 -9.05 24.62 -0.31
N LYS A 71 -9.75 25.68 -0.74
CA LYS A 71 -9.82 26.09 -2.16
C LYS A 71 -8.45 26.22 -2.82
N ASN A 72 -7.49 26.82 -2.12
CA ASN A 72 -6.13 27.04 -2.61
C ASN A 72 -5.29 25.76 -2.64
N TYR A 73 -5.73 24.69 -1.96
CA TYR A 73 -5.05 23.40 -1.87
C TYR A 73 -5.71 22.32 -2.73
N ARG A 74 -6.72 22.69 -3.56
CA ARG A 74 -7.41 21.77 -4.48
C ARG A 74 -6.44 20.96 -5.34
N CYS A 75 -5.35 21.60 -5.79
CA CYS A 75 -4.29 20.93 -6.54
C CYS A 75 -3.58 19.83 -5.73
N LYS A 76 -3.23 20.09 -4.46
CA LYS A 76 -2.58 19.10 -3.60
C LYS A 76 -3.51 17.92 -3.29
N TYR A 77 -4.78 18.18 -3.00
CA TYR A 77 -5.77 17.12 -2.81
C TYR A 77 -6.01 16.27 -4.07
N PHE A 78 -5.97 16.87 -5.27
CA PHE A 78 -6.01 16.10 -6.51
C PHE A 78 -4.78 15.21 -6.66
N ASN A 79 -3.57 15.72 -6.39
CA ASN A 79 -2.36 14.91 -6.41
C ASN A 79 -2.38 13.77 -5.37
N LEU A 80 -2.94 14.00 -4.18
CA LEU A 80 -3.15 12.94 -3.19
C LEU A 80 -4.15 11.87 -3.66
N TRP A 81 -5.20 12.27 -4.38
CA TRP A 81 -6.11 11.31 -5.03
C TRP A 81 -5.37 10.43 -6.04
N ILE A 82 -4.46 11.01 -6.84
CA ILE A 82 -3.64 10.25 -7.79
C ILE A 82 -2.82 9.21 -7.04
N CYS A 83 -2.09 9.64 -6.01
CA CYS A 83 -1.27 8.75 -5.20
C CYS A 83 -2.11 7.63 -4.58
N ASP A 84 -3.27 7.93 -3.99
CA ASP A 84 -4.15 6.93 -3.37
C ASP A 84 -4.65 5.90 -4.39
N ARG A 85 -5.16 6.35 -5.54
CA ARG A 85 -5.71 5.43 -6.55
C ARG A 85 -4.62 4.63 -7.25
N ILE A 86 -3.48 5.23 -7.56
CA ILE A 86 -2.40 4.51 -8.24
C ILE A 86 -1.74 3.47 -7.32
N SER A 87 -1.64 3.73 -6.00
CA SER A 87 -1.20 2.73 -5.01
C SER A 87 -2.05 1.46 -5.03
N ASN A 88 -3.36 1.62 -5.14
CA ASN A 88 -4.29 0.50 -5.17
C ASN A 88 -4.25 -0.29 -6.49
N VAL A 89 -3.67 0.29 -7.55
CA VAL A 89 -3.61 -0.32 -8.88
C VAL A 89 -2.29 -1.03 -9.13
N LEU A 90 -1.16 -0.45 -8.69
CA LEU A 90 0.18 -0.91 -9.10
C LEU A 90 0.92 -1.75 -8.06
N ASN A 91 0.49 -1.81 -6.79
CA ASN A 91 0.98 -2.69 -5.70
C ASN A 91 2.50 -2.65 -5.38
N ASN A 92 3.39 -2.24 -6.29
CA ASN A 92 4.83 -2.18 -6.12
C ASN A 92 5.43 -0.97 -6.85
N PHE A 93 5.69 0.10 -6.10
CA PHE A 93 6.33 1.32 -6.62
C PHE A 93 7.82 1.19 -6.92
N LYS A 94 8.45 0.08 -6.51
CA LYS A 94 9.87 -0.18 -6.78
C LYS A 94 10.11 -0.85 -8.13
N ASP A 95 9.04 -1.21 -8.84
CA ASP A 95 9.16 -1.73 -10.20
C ASP A 95 9.72 -0.63 -11.12
N PRO A 96 10.79 -0.87 -11.89
CA PRO A 96 11.34 0.11 -12.82
C PRO A 96 10.29 0.72 -13.76
N LYS A 97 9.26 -0.06 -14.16
CA LYS A 97 8.17 0.42 -15.02
C LYS A 97 7.29 1.46 -14.35
N PHE A 98 7.27 1.51 -13.02
CA PHE A 98 6.60 2.59 -12.31
C PHE A 98 7.22 3.95 -12.64
N SER A 99 8.54 4.01 -12.84
CA SER A 99 9.20 5.23 -13.29
C SER A 99 8.71 5.65 -14.68
N ASP A 100 8.59 4.70 -15.61
CA ASP A 100 8.09 4.97 -16.97
C ASP A 100 6.65 5.48 -16.95
N ILE A 101 5.78 4.86 -16.13
CA ILE A 101 4.38 5.31 -15.93
C ILE A 101 4.37 6.72 -15.35
N LYS A 102 5.19 6.99 -14.34
CA LYS A 102 5.29 8.28 -13.65
C LYS A 102 5.71 9.38 -14.63
N GLU A 103 6.76 9.14 -15.41
CA GLU A 103 7.24 10.05 -16.46
C GLU A 103 6.17 10.29 -17.53
N LYS A 104 5.49 9.23 -17.97
CA LYS A 104 4.42 9.35 -18.97
C LYS A 104 3.23 10.16 -18.46
N ILE A 105 2.80 9.94 -17.22
CA ILE A 105 1.77 10.76 -16.58
C ILE A 105 2.23 12.22 -16.50
N GLN A 106 3.48 12.49 -16.13
CA GLN A 106 4.04 13.83 -16.07
C GLN A 106 4.05 14.52 -17.45
N ASP A 107 4.35 13.77 -18.51
CA ASP A 107 4.31 14.27 -19.88
C ASP A 107 2.89 14.61 -20.34
N ILE A 108 1.91 13.76 -20.02
CA ILE A 108 0.50 14.03 -20.28
C ILE A 108 0.07 15.28 -19.51
N TRP A 109 0.48 15.41 -18.25
CA TRP A 109 0.20 16.56 -17.40
C TRP A 109 0.73 17.86 -18.01
N ARG A 110 2.00 17.89 -18.40
CA ARG A 110 2.68 19.05 -18.98
C ARG A 110 2.01 19.55 -20.26
N LYS A 111 1.45 18.63 -21.06
CA LYS A 111 0.75 18.94 -22.31
C LYS A 111 -0.71 19.34 -22.11
N SER A 112 -1.24 19.24 -20.90
CA SER A 112 -2.65 19.55 -20.59
C SER A 112 -2.81 20.97 -20.06
N ASP A 113 -4.03 21.50 -20.15
CA ASP A 113 -4.42 22.84 -19.71
C ASP A 113 -4.27 23.08 -18.19
N ILE A 114 -3.90 22.04 -17.44
CA ILE A 114 -3.70 22.09 -16.01
C ILE A 114 -2.30 22.57 -15.61
N ASN A 115 -1.29 22.47 -16.50
CA ASN A 115 0.12 22.58 -16.14
C ASN A 115 0.45 23.89 -15.37
N GLU A 116 -0.14 25.01 -15.77
CA GLU A 116 0.05 26.31 -15.11
C GLU A 116 -0.86 26.52 -13.89
N LYS A 117 -1.91 25.69 -13.74
CA LYS A 117 -2.93 25.80 -12.69
C LYS A 117 -2.66 24.88 -11.50
N CYS A 118 -1.95 23.78 -11.72
CA CYS A 118 -1.67 22.78 -10.71
C CYS A 118 -0.34 22.09 -10.99
N SER A 119 0.56 22.16 -10.01
CA SER A 119 1.82 21.41 -10.06
C SER A 119 1.58 19.91 -9.90
N CYS A 120 2.47 19.13 -10.50
CA CYS A 120 2.46 17.68 -10.52
C CYS A 120 3.05 17.07 -9.22
N TYR A 121 2.51 17.47 -8.05
CA TYR A 121 3.04 17.06 -6.73
C TYR A 121 3.07 15.55 -6.49
N PHE A 122 2.25 14.77 -7.18
CA PHE A 122 2.20 13.31 -7.02
C PHE A 122 3.58 12.67 -7.26
N ILE A 123 4.39 13.24 -8.16
CA ILE A 123 5.74 12.78 -8.48
C ILE A 123 6.61 12.75 -7.23
N SER A 124 6.52 13.79 -6.42
CA SER A 124 7.28 13.89 -5.16
C SER A 124 6.64 13.09 -4.04
N TYR A 125 5.31 12.99 -4.00
CA TYR A 125 4.60 12.31 -2.92
C TYR A 125 4.68 10.79 -2.99
N ILE A 126 4.55 10.19 -4.18
CA ILE A 126 4.30 8.75 -4.29
C ILE A 126 5.45 7.86 -3.80
N GLU A 127 6.68 8.37 -3.84
CA GLU A 127 7.90 7.67 -3.40
C GLU A 127 8.45 8.22 -2.06
N ASP A 128 7.81 9.25 -1.50
CA ASP A 128 8.25 9.82 -0.22
C ASP A 128 7.97 8.84 0.93
N TYR A 129 8.97 8.62 1.79
CA TYR A 129 8.82 7.67 2.91
C TYR A 129 7.77 8.12 3.94
N ASN A 130 7.43 9.41 3.99
CA ASN A 130 6.35 9.95 4.81
C ASN A 130 5.02 10.09 4.06
N TYR A 131 4.88 9.59 2.83
CA TYR A 131 3.65 9.73 2.04
C TYR A 131 2.37 9.44 2.82
N THR A 132 2.32 8.31 3.54
CA THR A 132 1.17 7.93 4.36
C THR A 132 0.84 8.99 5.42
N LYS A 133 1.87 9.58 6.05
CA LYS A 133 1.69 10.66 7.04
C LYS A 133 1.22 11.95 6.37
N ILE A 134 1.79 12.31 5.22
CA ILE A 134 1.38 13.48 4.42
C ILE A 134 -0.11 13.38 4.08
N LYS A 135 -0.52 12.26 3.49
CA LYS A 135 -1.92 11.99 3.13
C LYS A 135 -2.84 12.05 4.35
N ASN A 136 -2.52 11.31 5.41
CA ASN A 136 -3.36 11.25 6.59
C ASN A 136 -3.51 12.61 7.27
N LEU A 137 -2.46 13.44 7.24
CA LEU A 137 -2.47 14.79 7.78
C LEU A 137 -3.40 15.71 6.97
N TYR A 138 -3.33 15.66 5.64
CA TYR A 138 -4.25 16.39 4.75
C TYR A 138 -5.71 15.92 4.86
N ASP A 139 -5.91 14.60 4.91
CA ASP A 139 -7.24 14.00 5.07
C ASP A 139 -7.84 14.42 6.42
N TYR A 140 -7.07 14.39 7.50
CA TYR A 140 -7.51 14.85 8.81
C TYR A 140 -7.92 16.32 8.80
N ALA A 141 -7.12 17.19 8.20
CA ALA A 141 -7.44 18.60 8.11
C ALA A 141 -8.74 18.87 7.32
N LEU A 142 -9.00 18.09 6.27
CA LEU A 142 -10.25 18.16 5.51
C LEU A 142 -11.45 17.61 6.30
N ASN A 143 -11.23 16.60 7.13
CA ASN A 143 -12.27 15.94 7.93
C ASN A 143 -12.62 16.72 9.21
N TYR A 144 -11.69 17.51 9.74
CA TYR A 144 -11.78 18.17 11.04
C TYR A 144 -13.11 18.89 11.27
N HIS A 145 -13.49 19.83 10.40
CA HIS A 145 -14.71 20.63 10.60
C HIS A 145 -15.98 19.77 10.63
N ASN A 146 -16.03 18.73 9.81
CA ASN A 146 -17.18 17.82 9.78
C ASN A 146 -17.26 17.01 11.09
N LEU A 147 -16.14 16.43 11.54
CA LEU A 147 -16.08 15.67 12.78
C LEU A 147 -16.40 16.54 13.99
N GLN A 148 -15.86 17.77 14.03
CA GLN A 148 -16.14 18.73 15.09
C GLN A 148 -17.64 19.02 15.18
N ARG A 149 -18.31 19.32 14.07
CA ARG A 149 -19.76 19.57 14.02
C ARG A 149 -20.60 18.38 14.49
N TYR A 150 -20.20 17.15 14.15
CA TYR A 150 -20.95 15.95 14.56
C TYR A 150 -20.80 15.64 16.05
N PHE A 151 -19.61 15.81 16.62
CA PHE A 151 -19.29 15.30 17.96
C PHE A 151 -19.25 16.38 19.06
N HIS A 152 -18.85 17.61 18.75
CA HIS A 152 -18.80 18.70 19.74
C HIS A 152 -20.20 19.14 20.16
N GLU A 153 -21.13 19.21 19.21
CA GLU A 153 -22.51 19.64 19.44
C GLU A 153 -23.41 18.50 19.96
N GLY A 154 -22.86 17.34 20.31
CA GLY A 154 -23.62 16.18 20.80
C GLY A 154 -24.61 15.59 19.78
N ARG A 155 -24.50 15.96 18.49
CA ARG A 155 -25.43 15.53 17.44
C ARG A 155 -25.37 14.04 17.16
N ARG A 156 -24.20 13.41 17.39
CA ARG A 156 -23.99 11.96 17.28
C ARG A 156 -23.02 11.47 18.33
N THR A 157 -23.20 10.24 18.76
CA THR A 157 -22.20 9.51 19.53
C THR A 157 -21.11 8.99 18.60
N CYS A 158 -19.84 9.08 19.01
CA CYS A 158 -18.76 8.46 18.26
C CYS A 158 -18.90 6.95 18.33
N SER A 159 -18.77 6.30 17.17
CA SER A 159 -18.51 4.87 17.13
C SER A 159 -17.06 4.56 17.56
N ALA A 160 -16.77 3.29 17.81
CA ALA A 160 -15.39 2.84 18.07
C ALA A 160 -14.42 3.23 16.94
N LYS A 161 -14.88 3.14 15.67
CA LYS A 161 -14.09 3.55 14.49
C LYS A 161 -13.85 5.06 14.44
N ASP A 162 -14.84 5.87 14.81
CA ASP A 162 -14.65 7.32 14.88
C ASP A 162 -13.63 7.68 15.96
N LYS A 163 -13.69 7.01 17.14
CA LYS A 163 -12.71 7.20 18.22
C LYS A 163 -11.29 6.83 17.78
N GLU A 164 -11.13 5.68 17.11
CA GLU A 164 -9.86 5.23 16.58
C GLU A 164 -9.26 6.24 15.59
N TYR A 165 -10.04 6.63 14.56
CA TYR A 165 -9.62 7.61 13.57
C TYR A 165 -9.20 8.95 14.20
N ILE A 166 -10.01 9.48 15.13
CA ILE A 166 -9.71 10.75 15.81
C ILE A 166 -8.44 10.62 16.63
N LYS A 167 -8.30 9.54 17.41
CA LYS A 167 -7.11 9.29 18.23
C LYS A 167 -5.84 9.24 17.39
N GLU A 168 -5.82 8.44 16.33
CA GLU A 168 -4.67 8.32 15.43
C GLU A 168 -4.33 9.65 14.76
N SER A 169 -5.35 10.37 14.29
CA SER A 169 -5.17 11.68 13.63
C SER A 169 -4.58 12.73 14.59
N LEU A 170 -5.03 12.75 15.84
CA LEU A 170 -4.50 13.67 16.85
C LEU A 170 -3.07 13.31 17.25
N ILE A 171 -2.74 12.02 17.38
CA ILE A 171 -1.37 11.55 17.62
C ILE A 171 -0.46 11.96 16.45
N LEU A 172 -0.89 11.70 15.22
CA LEU A 172 -0.17 12.11 14.02
C LEU A 172 0.10 13.62 14.02
N TYR A 173 -0.94 14.43 14.22
CA TYR A 173 -0.81 15.89 14.22
C TYR A 173 0.19 16.40 15.29
N ARG A 174 0.10 15.90 16.52
CA ARG A 174 1.05 16.25 17.60
C ARG A 174 2.47 15.85 17.25
N ASN A 175 2.68 14.63 16.77
CA ASN A 175 4.00 14.12 16.41
C ASN A 175 4.62 14.93 15.26
N VAL A 176 3.83 15.25 14.22
CA VAL A 176 4.30 16.06 13.10
C VAL A 176 4.64 17.48 13.54
N LYS A 177 3.83 18.09 14.42
CA LYS A 177 4.14 19.41 15.02
C LYS A 177 5.47 19.40 15.76
N ASP A 178 5.73 18.38 16.57
CA ASP A 178 6.98 18.28 17.32
C ASP A 178 8.17 18.01 16.39
N LEU A 179 8.02 17.10 15.43
CA LEU A 179 9.03 16.74 14.45
C LEU A 179 9.43 17.94 13.56
N CYS A 180 8.48 18.75 13.13
CA CYS A 180 8.73 19.90 12.26
C CYS A 180 9.32 21.13 12.98
N LYS A 181 9.52 21.08 14.31
CA LYS A 181 10.31 22.09 15.03
C LYS A 181 11.78 22.01 14.68
N THR A 182 12.25 20.81 14.34
CA THR A 182 13.63 20.55 13.92
C THR A 182 13.74 20.57 12.41
N LYS A 183 14.79 21.21 11.87
CA LYS A 183 15.01 21.30 10.41
C LYS A 183 15.75 20.06 9.92
N TYR A 184 15.01 18.99 9.60
CA TYR A 184 15.52 17.84 8.88
C TYR A 184 15.01 17.84 7.44
N ASP A 185 15.92 17.73 6.48
CA ASP A 185 15.60 17.75 5.04
C ASP A 185 14.70 16.56 4.63
N THR A 186 14.89 15.40 5.29
CA THR A 186 14.10 14.19 5.04
C THR A 186 12.60 14.38 5.30
N ASN A 187 12.19 15.27 6.20
CA ASN A 187 10.78 15.50 6.52
C ASN A 187 10.17 16.70 5.79
N LYS A 188 10.86 17.24 4.77
CA LYS A 188 10.46 18.49 4.11
C LYS A 188 9.01 18.48 3.62
N LEU A 189 8.60 17.48 2.83
CA LEU A 189 7.23 17.41 2.29
C LEU A 189 6.16 17.23 3.38
N LEU A 190 6.48 16.51 4.45
CA LEU A 190 5.61 16.36 5.63
C LEU A 190 5.44 17.68 6.37
N CYS A 191 6.51 18.45 6.53
CA CYS A 191 6.45 19.76 7.18
C CYS A 191 5.81 20.83 6.28
N GLU A 192 5.97 20.73 4.96
CA GLU A 192 5.20 21.54 4.01
C GLU A 192 3.70 21.27 4.18
N ALA A 193 3.27 20.01 4.25
CA ALA A 193 1.88 19.66 4.51
C ALA A 193 1.35 20.26 5.83
N LEU A 194 2.15 20.22 6.90
CA LEU A 194 1.79 20.88 8.17
C LEU A 194 1.64 22.39 7.99
N ASN A 195 2.55 23.04 7.26
CA ASN A 195 2.49 24.48 7.01
C ASN A 195 1.25 24.88 6.21
N ASP A 196 0.91 24.10 5.17
CA ASP A 196 -0.31 24.29 4.37
C ASP A 196 -1.58 24.25 5.24
N ILE A 197 -1.61 23.34 6.21
CA ILE A 197 -2.73 23.20 7.15
C ILE A 197 -2.75 24.35 8.15
N ASN A 198 -1.59 24.78 8.65
CA ASN A 198 -1.48 25.91 9.58
C ASN A 198 -1.85 27.26 8.96
N SER A 199 -1.83 27.38 7.63
CA SER A 199 -2.39 28.56 6.94
C SER A 199 -3.92 28.56 6.83
N VAL A 200 -4.58 27.43 7.06
CA VAL A 200 -6.05 27.31 7.07
C VAL A 200 -6.60 27.30 8.50
N TYR A 201 -5.90 26.62 9.41
CA TYR A 201 -6.28 26.48 10.80
C TYR A 201 -5.22 27.07 11.72
N ASN A 202 -5.65 27.72 12.80
CA ASN A 202 -4.72 28.13 13.84
C ASN A 202 -3.97 26.91 14.41
N ASN A 203 -2.70 27.10 14.78
CA ASN A 203 -1.72 26.05 15.11
C ASN A 203 -2.17 25.06 16.22
N ASP A 204 -3.27 25.29 16.92
CA ASP A 204 -3.78 24.37 17.96
C ASP A 204 -5.24 23.97 17.79
N GLN A 205 -5.91 24.44 16.73
CA GLN A 205 -7.34 24.15 16.53
C GLN A 205 -7.56 22.66 16.31
N LEU A 206 -6.72 22.03 15.50
CA LEU A 206 -6.80 20.60 15.18
C LEU A 206 -6.63 19.73 16.44
N SER A 207 -5.70 20.09 17.33
CA SER A 207 -5.44 19.37 18.59
C SER A 207 -6.64 19.28 19.55
N LYS A 208 -7.69 20.09 19.34
CA LYS A 208 -8.85 20.21 20.24
C LYS A 208 -10.05 19.35 19.83
N LEU A 209 -9.92 18.52 18.79
CA LEU A 209 -11.03 17.66 18.39
C LEU A 209 -11.36 16.67 19.51
N THR A 210 -12.58 16.77 20.03
CA THR A 210 -13.11 15.85 21.05
C THR A 210 -14.13 14.91 20.45
N CYS A 211 -14.27 13.75 21.05
CA CYS A 211 -15.37 12.84 20.82
C CYS A 211 -16.42 13.01 21.93
N ASN A 212 -17.59 13.57 21.64
CA ASN A 212 -18.66 13.80 22.63
C ASN A 212 -18.17 14.50 23.93
N GLY A 213 -17.22 15.44 23.82
CA GLY A 213 -16.61 16.14 24.96
C GLY A 213 -15.40 15.44 25.60
N GLU A 214 -15.10 14.19 25.22
CA GLU A 214 -13.91 13.44 25.64
C GLU A 214 -12.72 13.75 24.71
N LEU A 215 -11.58 14.18 25.27
CA LEU A 215 -10.32 14.24 24.53
C LEU A 215 -9.65 12.87 24.57
N LEU A 216 -9.41 12.27 23.40
CA LEU A 216 -8.99 10.85 23.30
C LEU A 216 -7.49 10.60 23.51
N ILE A 217 -6.73 11.65 23.80
CA ILE A 217 -5.28 11.55 23.99
C ILE A 217 -4.83 12.34 25.21
N ASP A 218 -4.16 11.62 26.11
CA ASP A 218 -3.47 12.19 27.25
C ASP A 218 -2.12 12.81 26.83
N GLU A 219 -1.57 13.72 27.62
CA GLU A 219 -0.26 14.35 27.41
C GLU A 219 0.86 13.30 27.26
N THR A 220 0.68 12.14 27.88
CA THR A 220 1.61 11.00 27.88
C THR A 220 1.59 10.15 26.61
N SER A 221 0.70 10.40 25.64
CA SER A 221 0.53 9.57 24.42
C SER A 221 1.68 9.66 23.40
N ARG A 222 2.85 10.17 23.82
CA ARG A 222 4.07 10.26 23.02
C ARG A 222 4.71 8.87 22.85
N GLY A 223 4.26 8.15 21.83
CA GLY A 223 5.07 7.11 21.20
C GLY A 223 4.52 5.69 21.34
N PHE A 224 4.08 5.13 20.22
CA PHE A 224 4.35 3.73 19.92
C PHE A 224 4.40 3.54 18.40
N GLN A 225 5.59 3.70 17.83
CA GLN A 225 5.99 3.13 16.54
C GLN A 225 7.51 3.32 16.39
N GLN A 226 8.27 2.50 17.12
CA GLN A 226 9.61 2.11 16.73
C GLN A 226 9.59 0.58 16.70
N THR A 227 9.48 0.04 15.50
CA THR A 227 9.77 -1.35 15.20
C THR A 227 11.20 -1.61 15.65
N SER A 228 11.37 -2.52 16.62
CA SER A 228 12.65 -2.91 17.16
C SER A 228 13.49 -3.56 16.06
N GLU A 229 14.62 -2.94 15.72
CA GLU A 229 15.75 -3.65 15.11
C GLU A 229 16.71 -4.03 16.23
N SER A 230 16.89 -5.34 16.36
CA SER A 230 17.72 -6.02 17.34
C SER A 230 19.19 -5.56 17.25
N GLN A 231 19.75 -5.14 18.37
CA GLN A 231 21.20 -5.12 18.56
C GLN A 231 21.63 -6.45 19.17
N THR A 232 22.60 -7.11 18.53
CA THR A 232 23.36 -8.23 19.10
C THR A 232 24.78 -7.78 19.44
N SER A 233 25.20 -8.11 20.67
CA SER A 233 26.56 -8.48 21.12
C SER A 233 27.65 -7.40 21.12
N ASP A 234 28.54 -7.27 22.10
CA ASP A 234 28.94 -8.08 23.27
C ASP A 234 29.76 -7.20 24.25
N THR A 235 29.88 -7.66 25.51
CA THR A 235 31.12 -7.69 26.34
C THR A 235 31.01 -7.10 27.76
N GLN A 236 30.93 -8.03 28.72
CA GLN A 236 31.61 -8.20 30.02
C GLN A 236 31.74 -7.04 31.04
N VAL A 237 31.56 -7.40 32.33
CA VAL A 237 32.41 -7.14 33.53
C VAL A 237 31.54 -7.46 34.78
N LEU A 238 31.74 -8.60 35.44
CA LEU A 238 32.56 -8.86 36.64
C LEU A 238 31.84 -8.64 37.99
N VAL A 239 31.57 -9.77 38.65
CA VAL A 239 31.65 -10.12 40.09
C VAL A 239 31.51 -9.01 41.16
N GLY A 240 30.58 -9.22 42.10
CA GLY A 240 30.53 -8.50 43.38
C GLY A 240 29.53 -9.08 44.38
N THR A 241 29.96 -10.06 45.16
CA THR A 241 29.28 -10.74 46.29
C THR A 241 29.03 -9.80 47.48
N VAL A 242 27.85 -9.82 48.13
CA VAL A 242 27.69 -9.70 49.61
C VAL A 242 26.44 -10.47 50.07
N LYS A 243 26.60 -11.10 51.24
CA LYS A 243 25.85 -12.17 51.91
C LYS A 243 24.50 -11.80 52.52
N SER A 244 23.70 -12.85 52.62
CA SER A 244 22.55 -13.12 53.50
C SER A 244 22.80 -12.91 55.00
N GLN A 245 21.74 -12.57 55.73
CA GLN A 245 21.51 -13.01 57.11
C GLN A 245 20.05 -13.46 57.26
N MET A 246 19.88 -14.72 57.68
CA MET A 246 18.64 -15.33 58.15
C MET A 246 18.63 -15.25 59.67
N GLU A 247 17.45 -15.00 60.26
CA GLU A 247 17.08 -15.48 61.59
C GLU A 247 15.63 -15.98 61.55
N ASP A 248 15.38 -17.03 62.32
CA ASP A 248 14.33 -18.05 62.22
C ASP A 248 13.35 -17.97 63.41
N VAL A 249 12.28 -18.78 63.34
CA VAL A 249 11.42 -19.33 64.43
C VAL A 249 10.04 -18.67 64.73
N SER A 250 8.99 -19.12 64.01
CA SER A 250 7.82 -19.97 64.40
C SER A 250 6.89 -19.66 65.64
N PRO A 251 5.76 -20.37 65.90
CA PRO A 251 4.39 -20.16 65.35
C PRO A 251 3.26 -20.18 66.44
N THR A 252 2.03 -19.66 66.20
CA THR A 252 0.84 -20.00 67.05
C THR A 252 -0.54 -19.80 66.35
N GLU A 253 -1.27 -20.93 66.20
CA GLU A 253 -2.73 -21.25 66.36
C GLU A 253 -3.81 -20.27 65.83
N MET A 254 -4.82 -20.62 64.99
CA MET A 254 -5.83 -21.70 64.87
C MET A 254 -7.10 -21.57 65.77
N SER A 255 -8.25 -21.28 65.15
CA SER A 255 -9.63 -21.73 65.49
C SER A 255 -10.64 -21.12 64.48
N SER A 256 -11.30 -21.82 63.53
CA SER A 256 -12.39 -22.83 63.50
C SER A 256 -13.87 -22.34 63.43
N PHE A 257 -14.46 -22.50 62.21
CA PHE A 257 -15.83 -22.95 61.80
C PHE A 257 -17.11 -22.11 62.09
N PRO A 258 -18.27 -22.32 61.38
CA PRO A 258 -18.63 -23.36 60.38
C PRO A 258 -19.29 -22.90 59.05
N ALA A 259 -19.52 -23.91 58.20
CA ALA A 259 -20.00 -23.88 56.82
C ALA A 259 -21.49 -23.54 56.58
N SER A 260 -21.80 -23.15 55.34
CA SER A 260 -23.11 -23.31 54.70
C SER A 260 -22.91 -24.00 53.35
N THR A 261 -23.77 -24.98 53.07
CA THR A 261 -23.75 -25.92 51.95
C THR A 261 -24.44 -25.42 50.67
N SER A 262 -24.07 -26.08 49.55
CA SER A 262 -24.85 -26.36 48.33
C SER A 262 -24.49 -25.57 47.04
N ASP A 263 -23.75 -26.31 46.21
CA ASP A 263 -23.92 -26.55 44.77
C ASP A 263 -23.60 -25.49 43.71
N GLY A 264 -22.48 -25.74 43.02
CA GLY A 264 -22.14 -25.20 41.70
C GLY A 264 -20.82 -25.80 41.18
N ILE A 265 -20.92 -26.80 40.32
CA ILE A 265 -19.83 -27.57 39.68
C ILE A 265 -18.68 -26.67 39.15
N PRO A 266 -17.39 -26.93 39.44
CA PRO A 266 -16.28 -26.21 38.80
C PRO A 266 -15.91 -26.84 37.45
N GLN A 267 -16.37 -26.22 36.36
CA GLN A 267 -16.03 -26.54 34.96
C GLN A 267 -14.62 -26.05 34.53
N VAL A 268 -13.61 -26.08 35.41
CA VAL A 268 -12.27 -25.51 35.11
C VAL A 268 -11.21 -26.57 34.80
N SER A 269 -11.51 -27.87 34.87
CA SER A 269 -10.47 -28.91 34.81
C SER A 269 -10.23 -29.57 33.44
N TYR A 270 -11.04 -29.31 32.40
CA TYR A 270 -10.90 -30.02 31.12
C TYR A 270 -9.98 -29.30 30.10
N TYR A 271 -9.88 -27.97 30.16
CA TYR A 271 -9.08 -27.18 29.21
C TYR A 271 -7.57 -27.25 29.46
N HIS A 272 -7.12 -27.48 30.70
CA HIS A 272 -5.69 -27.54 31.03
C HIS A 272 -5.01 -28.85 30.62
N LYS A 273 -5.75 -29.94 30.36
CA LYS A 273 -5.18 -31.21 29.86
C LYS A 273 -5.12 -31.31 28.34
N ALA A 274 -5.98 -30.58 27.61
CA ALA A 274 -5.96 -30.57 26.16
C ALA A 274 -4.87 -29.65 25.57
N MET A 275 -4.39 -28.65 26.33
CA MET A 275 -3.43 -27.67 25.82
C MET A 275 -1.96 -28.15 25.83
N THR A 276 -1.65 -29.22 26.56
CA THR A 276 -0.27 -29.73 26.67
C THR A 276 0.13 -30.66 25.51
N ILE A 277 -0.82 -31.12 24.69
CA ILE A 277 -0.56 -32.11 23.62
C ILE A 277 -0.62 -31.50 22.21
N PHE A 278 -1.34 -30.40 22.00
CA PHE A 278 -1.48 -29.79 20.67
C PHE A 278 -0.47 -28.68 20.35
N PHE A 279 0.21 -28.13 21.36
CA PHE A 279 1.20 -27.06 21.16
C PHE A 279 2.54 -27.53 20.54
N PRO A 280 3.06 -28.75 20.83
CA PRO A 280 4.31 -29.23 20.22
C PRO A 280 4.17 -29.56 18.72
N SER A 281 3.03 -30.11 18.29
CA SER A 281 2.83 -30.59 16.92
C SER A 281 2.71 -29.46 15.91
N VAL A 282 2.02 -28.37 16.26
CA VAL A 282 1.91 -27.19 15.39
C VAL A 282 3.26 -26.46 15.29
N SER A 283 3.99 -26.36 16.40
CA SER A 283 5.32 -25.74 16.45
C SER A 283 6.33 -26.49 15.57
N ILE A 284 6.29 -27.82 15.60
CA ILE A 284 7.14 -28.68 14.77
C ILE A 284 6.81 -28.52 13.28
N LEU A 285 5.53 -28.48 12.90
CA LEU A 285 5.12 -28.25 11.49
C LEU A 285 5.55 -26.87 10.99
N PHE A 286 5.49 -25.85 11.85
CA PHE A 286 5.94 -24.50 11.51
C PHE A 286 7.45 -24.44 11.28
N ILE A 287 8.24 -25.12 12.11
CA ILE A 287 9.69 -25.22 11.95
C ILE A 287 10.03 -25.98 10.66
N PHE A 288 9.35 -27.10 10.37
CA PHE A 288 9.55 -27.82 9.10
C PHE A 288 9.15 -26.99 7.88
N PHE A 289 8.11 -26.16 7.96
CA PHE A 289 7.69 -25.28 6.87
C PHE A 289 8.72 -24.16 6.62
N ILE A 290 9.26 -23.57 7.68
CA ILE A 290 10.33 -22.58 7.58
C ILE A 290 11.59 -23.24 7.03
N LEU A 291 12.03 -24.38 7.58
CA LEU A 291 13.19 -25.10 7.06
C LEU A 291 12.98 -25.54 5.62
N TYR A 292 11.80 -26.03 5.22
CA TYR A 292 11.49 -26.34 3.83
C TYR A 292 11.60 -25.13 2.90
N ARG A 293 11.14 -23.95 3.35
CA ARG A 293 11.25 -22.70 2.60
C ARG A 293 12.69 -22.19 2.48
N PHE A 294 13.55 -22.49 3.45
CA PHE A 294 14.93 -21.99 3.52
C PHE A 294 16.01 -23.03 3.20
N THR A 295 15.65 -24.30 2.96
CA THR A 295 16.62 -25.34 2.55
C THR A 295 16.76 -25.31 1.02
N PRO A 296 17.97 -25.12 0.46
CA PRO A 296 18.18 -24.90 -0.97
C PRO A 296 18.18 -26.22 -1.78
N TYR A 297 17.26 -27.15 -1.51
CA TYR A 297 17.09 -28.39 -2.28
C TYR A 297 15.98 -28.33 -3.35
N GLY A 298 15.25 -27.22 -3.45
CA GLY A 298 14.24 -27.01 -4.52
C GLY A 298 14.81 -27.12 -5.94
N SER A 299 16.10 -26.78 -6.12
CA SER A 299 16.81 -26.91 -7.39
C SER A 299 17.39 -28.31 -7.64
N TRP A 300 17.44 -29.19 -6.63
CA TRP A 300 18.03 -30.53 -6.75
C TRP A 300 16.99 -31.58 -7.16
N LEU A 301 15.73 -31.45 -6.71
CA LEU A 301 14.67 -32.39 -7.05
C LEU A 301 14.21 -32.26 -8.52
N SER A 302 14.21 -31.05 -9.09
CA SER A 302 13.87 -30.85 -10.51
C SER A 302 14.93 -31.47 -11.44
N SER A 303 16.21 -31.42 -11.06
CA SER A 303 17.30 -31.98 -11.87
C SER A 303 17.35 -33.52 -11.86
N HIS A 304 16.90 -34.16 -10.77
CA HIS A 304 16.81 -35.61 -10.69
C HIS A 304 15.52 -36.19 -11.29
N ILE A 305 14.41 -35.46 -11.27
CA ILE A 305 13.12 -35.90 -11.85
C ILE A 305 13.10 -35.72 -13.38
N LEU A 306 13.79 -34.70 -13.93
CA LEU A 306 13.87 -34.46 -15.38
C LEU A 306 14.91 -35.32 -16.10
N LYS A 307 15.74 -36.11 -15.41
CA LYS A 307 16.83 -36.89 -16.04
C LYS A 307 16.41 -38.27 -16.59
N LYS A 308 15.12 -38.59 -16.67
CA LYS A 308 14.62 -39.83 -17.32
C LYS A 308 13.40 -39.61 -18.22
N ARG A 309 13.54 -38.80 -19.27
CA ARG A 309 12.80 -38.99 -20.53
C ARG A 309 13.71 -38.67 -21.72
N LYS A 310 14.52 -39.65 -22.13
CA LYS A 310 15.02 -39.71 -23.51
C LYS A 310 14.01 -40.54 -24.31
N ILE A 311 13.25 -39.87 -25.18
CA ILE A 311 12.64 -40.51 -26.35
C ILE A 311 13.58 -40.17 -27.52
N PRO A 312 14.10 -41.16 -28.27
CA PRO A 312 14.99 -40.90 -29.39
C PRO A 312 14.15 -40.61 -30.63
N PHE A 313 14.43 -39.51 -31.34
CA PHE A 313 14.11 -39.42 -32.76
C PHE A 313 15.37 -39.04 -33.51
N SER A 314 15.86 -40.02 -34.26
CA SER A 314 17.01 -39.96 -35.15
C SER A 314 16.69 -39.10 -36.37
N LEU A 315 17.57 -38.16 -36.67
CA LEU A 315 17.93 -37.86 -38.05
C LEU A 315 19.45 -37.70 -38.09
N ASN A 316 20.09 -38.72 -38.66
CA ASN A 316 21.45 -38.68 -39.17
C ASN A 316 21.65 -37.37 -39.97
N GLU A 317 22.73 -36.62 -39.70
CA GLU A 317 24.03 -36.77 -40.38
C GLU A 317 23.82 -36.68 -41.90
N GLU A 318 24.40 -35.75 -42.66
CA GLU A 318 25.64 -34.96 -42.54
C GLU A 318 25.70 -34.27 -43.94
N ILE A 319 26.12 -33.02 -44.15
CA ILE A 319 27.50 -32.63 -44.49
C ILE A 319 27.43 -31.16 -44.94
N ASN A 320 28.19 -30.32 -44.23
CA ASN A 320 29.03 -29.19 -44.66
C ASN A 320 28.84 -28.50 -46.02
N GLY A 321 28.96 -27.16 -46.02
CA GLY A 321 29.61 -26.44 -47.11
C GLY A 321 29.16 -25.00 -47.38
N GLU A 322 29.42 -24.06 -46.47
CA GLU A 322 29.63 -22.66 -46.88
C GLU A 322 31.09 -22.52 -47.34
N LEU A 323 31.31 -22.21 -48.62
CA LEU A 323 32.42 -21.43 -49.20
C LEU A 323 32.47 -21.65 -50.72
N SER A 324 32.18 -20.60 -51.50
CA SER A 324 33.14 -20.02 -52.45
C SER A 324 32.44 -19.10 -53.44
N GLU A 325 33.01 -17.90 -53.47
CA GLU A 325 32.97 -16.85 -54.47
C GLU A 325 33.39 -17.37 -55.87
N ASN A 326 32.71 -16.90 -56.93
CA ASN A 326 33.25 -16.37 -58.20
C ASN A 326 32.43 -16.69 -59.47
N ALA A 327 31.99 -15.59 -60.11
CA ALA A 327 32.05 -15.25 -61.53
C ALA A 327 31.21 -15.98 -62.61
N TYR A 328 30.76 -15.13 -63.56
CA TYR A 328 30.30 -15.36 -64.95
C TYR A 328 28.78 -15.42 -65.22
N ASP A 329 28.25 -14.29 -65.69
CA ASP A 329 27.16 -14.15 -66.69
C ASP A 329 27.65 -14.65 -68.08
N PRO A 330 26.82 -14.75 -69.15
CA PRO A 330 25.35 -14.74 -69.28
C PRO A 330 24.85 -15.90 -70.21
N ILE A 331 23.56 -15.96 -70.57
CA ILE A 331 23.04 -16.07 -71.96
C ILE A 331 21.54 -16.37 -71.94
N ASN A 332 20.84 -15.53 -72.70
CA ASN A 332 19.43 -15.59 -73.06
C ASN A 332 19.30 -16.52 -74.28
N GLU A 333 18.44 -17.54 -74.24
CA GLU A 333 18.01 -18.20 -75.48
C GLU A 333 16.58 -18.73 -75.41
N ASN A 334 15.92 -18.45 -76.52
CA ASN A 334 14.50 -18.48 -76.81
C ASN A 334 14.09 -19.90 -77.24
N VAL A 335 13.07 -20.50 -76.62
CA VAL A 335 12.36 -21.63 -77.23
C VAL A 335 10.87 -21.31 -77.28
N ASN A 336 10.52 -20.83 -78.46
CA ASN A 336 9.19 -20.77 -79.02
C ASN A 336 8.67 -22.20 -79.22
N SER A 337 7.59 -22.60 -78.52
CA SER A 337 6.70 -23.63 -79.05
C SER A 337 5.26 -23.30 -78.66
N SER A 338 4.48 -23.17 -79.72
CA SER A 338 3.11 -22.74 -79.87
C SER A 338 2.07 -23.72 -79.30
N VAL A 339 0.80 -23.25 -79.25
CA VAL A 339 -0.47 -24.04 -79.32
C VAL A 339 -1.03 -24.48 -77.93
N HIS A 340 -2.24 -24.15 -77.43
CA HIS A 340 -3.47 -23.50 -77.89
C HIS A 340 -4.20 -22.83 -76.70
N HIS A 341 -4.94 -21.75 -76.98
CA HIS A 341 -5.82 -21.05 -76.04
C HIS A 341 -7.19 -21.73 -75.93
N VAL A 342 -7.71 -21.90 -74.70
CA VAL A 342 -9.15 -22.06 -74.43
C VAL A 342 -9.52 -21.01 -73.39
N GLY A 343 -10.21 -19.95 -73.83
CA GLY A 343 -10.81 -18.94 -72.97
C GLY A 343 -12.28 -19.25 -72.73
N TYR A 344 -12.71 -19.15 -71.48
CA TYR A 344 -14.13 -19.08 -71.09
C TYR A 344 -14.39 -17.67 -70.56
N HIS A 345 -15.36 -16.97 -71.16
CA HIS A 345 -15.97 -15.75 -70.61
C HIS A 345 -17.36 -16.11 -70.06
N PRO A 346 -17.69 -15.73 -68.82
CA PRO A 346 -19.05 -15.78 -68.31
C PRO A 346 -19.82 -14.49 -68.61
N SER A 347 -21.08 -14.66 -69.00
CA SER A 347 -22.19 -13.71 -68.86
C SER A 347 -22.97 -14.03 -67.59
#